data_AF-A0AAV8Y216-F1
#
_entry.id   AF-A0AAV8Y216-F1
#
_cell.length_a   1.000
_cell.length_b   1.000
_cell.length_c   1.000
_cell.angle_alpha   90.00
_cell.angle_beta   90.00
_cell.angle_gamma   90.00
#
_symmetry.space_group_name_H-M   'P 1'
#
loop_
_entity.id
_entity.type
_entity.pdbx_description
1 polymer ?
#
loop_
_entity_poly.entity_id
_entity_poly.type
_entity_poly.pdbx_seq_one_letter_code
_entity_poly.pdbx_strand_id
1 'polypeptide(L)'
;SPNSETSPREKMYAITTTYPEDPRAPFYDPSKSTMTPLAKLYIKRDKIIPKNCDDSFLTAQLDVSENTEDTTRGKIYNKHEKMPHNTYRSM
;
A
#
# COMPACT_ATOMS: atom_id res chain seq x y z
N SER A 1 -5.91 -14.18 18.98
CA SER A 1 -4.69 -13.68 19.65
C SER A 1 -4.87 -12.19 19.95
N PRO A 2 -4.39 -11.67 21.08
CA PRO A 2 -4.26 -10.22 21.29
C PRO A 2 -3.30 -9.59 20.28
N ASN A 3 -3.35 -8.26 20.15
CA ASN A 3 -2.43 -7.52 19.29
C ASN A 3 -1.00 -7.57 19.85
N SER A 4 -0.01 -7.80 18.97
CA SER A 4 1.41 -7.79 19.29
C SER A 4 2.15 -7.20 18.09
N GLU A 5 2.88 -6.10 18.29
CA GLU A 5 3.58 -5.39 17.21
C GLU A 5 4.88 -6.11 16.83
N THR A 6 5.10 -6.32 15.53
CA THR A 6 6.36 -6.83 14.99
C THR A 6 7.32 -5.66 14.73
N SER A 7 8.42 -5.59 15.49
CA SER A 7 9.45 -4.54 15.36
C SER A 7 10.86 -5.15 15.31
N PRO A 8 11.65 -4.90 14.25
CA PRO A 8 11.31 -4.08 13.08
C PRO A 8 10.22 -4.74 12.21
N ARG A 9 9.60 -3.95 11.32
CA ARG A 9 8.61 -4.49 10.38
C ARG A 9 9.25 -5.56 9.49
N GLU A 10 8.63 -6.72 9.47
CA GLU A 10 9.02 -7.83 8.61
C GLU A 10 8.46 -7.68 7.19
N LYS A 11 9.04 -8.42 6.24
CA LYS A 11 8.49 -8.54 4.89
C LYS A 11 7.25 -9.42 4.90
N MET A 12 6.35 -9.21 3.94
CA MET A 12 5.24 -10.13 3.70
C MET A 12 5.77 -11.49 3.21
N TYR A 13 5.25 -12.57 3.78
CA TYR A 13 5.54 -13.94 3.37
C TYR A 13 4.26 -14.78 3.35
N ALA A 14 4.28 -15.88 2.62
CA ALA A 14 3.18 -16.83 2.61
C ALA A 14 3.17 -17.64 3.91
N ILE A 15 2.00 -17.79 4.52
CA ILE A 15 1.78 -18.80 5.56
C ILE A 15 1.78 -20.17 4.87
N THR A 16 2.46 -21.14 5.46
CA THR A 16 2.52 -22.52 4.95
C THR A 16 2.11 -23.51 6.04
N THR A 17 2.02 -24.79 5.69
CA THR A 17 1.78 -25.85 6.69
C THR A 17 2.94 -26.05 7.66
N THR A 18 4.12 -25.53 7.34
CA THR A 18 5.33 -25.67 8.16
C THR A 18 5.81 -24.35 8.74
N TYR A 19 5.24 -23.21 8.34
CA TYR A 19 5.67 -21.90 8.80
C TYR A 19 4.48 -20.98 9.16
N PRO A 20 4.49 -20.37 10.36
CA PRO A 20 5.50 -20.47 11.42
C PRO A 20 5.54 -21.87 12.07
N GLU A 21 6.71 -22.29 12.56
CA GLU A 21 6.93 -23.56 13.27
C GLU A 21 6.37 -23.51 14.71
N ASP A 22 5.11 -23.12 14.87
CA ASP A 22 4.39 -23.05 16.15
C ASP A 22 3.18 -24.00 16.10
N PRO A 23 3.11 -25.03 16.95
CA PRO A 23 1.95 -25.93 17.03
C PRO A 23 0.62 -25.24 17.36
N ARG A 24 0.65 -24.01 17.88
CA ARG A 24 -0.54 -23.19 18.15
C ARG A 24 -0.99 -22.40 16.92
N ALA A 25 -0.17 -22.32 15.88
CA ALA A 25 -0.53 -21.64 14.65
C ALA A 25 -1.67 -22.40 13.96
N PRO A 26 -2.72 -21.70 13.52
CA PRO A 26 -3.95 -22.35 13.04
C PRO A 26 -3.78 -23.18 11.76
N PHE A 27 -2.65 -23.02 11.06
CA PHE A 27 -2.36 -23.69 9.80
C PHE A 27 -1.15 -24.63 9.86
N TYR A 28 -0.49 -24.76 11.03
CA TYR A 28 0.69 -25.62 11.17
C TYR A 28 0.28 -27.11 11.19
N ASP A 29 0.81 -27.86 10.23
CA ASP A 29 0.64 -29.30 10.08
C ASP A 29 1.86 -29.87 9.33
N PRO A 30 2.91 -30.31 10.05
CA PRO A 30 4.15 -30.79 9.41
C PRO A 30 3.94 -32.10 8.64
N SER A 31 2.80 -32.79 8.81
CA SER A 31 2.48 -34.00 8.05
C SER A 31 1.98 -33.70 6.63
N LYS A 32 1.53 -32.47 6.37
CA LYS A 32 0.99 -32.05 5.07
C LYS A 32 1.97 -31.19 4.31
N SER A 33 2.19 -31.54 3.04
CA SER A 33 3.03 -30.76 2.13
C SER A 33 2.30 -29.58 1.47
N THR A 34 0.96 -29.59 1.47
CA THR A 34 0.14 -28.58 0.79
C THR A 34 -0.92 -27.98 1.71
N MET A 35 -1.09 -26.66 1.64
CA MET A 35 -2.12 -25.94 2.38
C MET A 35 -3.49 -26.04 1.68
N THR A 36 -4.56 -26.18 2.46
CA THR A 36 -5.93 -26.17 1.93
C THR A 36 -6.29 -24.76 1.43
N PRO A 37 -6.83 -24.61 0.20
CA PRO A 37 -7.21 -23.30 -0.32
C PRO A 37 -8.28 -22.62 0.55
N LEU A 38 -8.00 -21.41 1.03
CA LEU A 38 -8.91 -20.64 1.89
C LEU A 38 -9.97 -19.85 1.11
N ALA A 39 -9.66 -19.49 -0.14
CA ALA A 39 -10.54 -18.72 -1.00
C ALA A 39 -10.27 -19.00 -2.48
N LYS A 40 -11.22 -18.62 -3.34
CA LYS A 40 -11.06 -18.62 -4.80
C LYS A 40 -11.52 -17.27 -5.34
N LEU A 41 -10.67 -16.61 -6.12
CA LEU A 41 -10.99 -15.37 -6.82
C LEU A 41 -11.26 -15.68 -8.30
N TYR A 42 -12.43 -15.29 -8.79
CA TYR A 42 -12.76 -15.37 -10.21
C TYR A 42 -12.74 -13.97 -10.80
N ILE A 43 -11.82 -13.71 -11.72
CA ILE A 43 -11.76 -12.45 -12.46
C ILE A 43 -12.43 -12.66 -13.81
N LYS A 44 -13.52 -11.93 -14.05
CA LYS A 44 -14.24 -11.94 -15.32
C LYS A 44 -14.09 -10.58 -15.97
N ARG A 45 -13.83 -10.57 -17.27
CA ARG A 45 -13.80 -9.34 -18.05
C ARG A 45 -15.22 -9.00 -18.46
N ASP A 46 -15.78 -7.96 -17.87
CA ASP A 46 -17.15 -7.54 -18.18
C ASP A 46 -17.26 -6.83 -19.53
N LYS A 47 -16.33 -5.90 -19.80
CA LYS A 47 -16.33 -5.12 -21.04
C LYS A 47 -14.92 -4.70 -21.44
N ILE A 48 -14.69 -4.56 -22.74
CA ILE A 48 -13.54 -3.83 -23.28
C ILE A 48 -14.04 -2.46 -23.70
N ILE A 49 -13.43 -1.40 -23.16
CA ILE A 49 -13.67 -0.03 -23.62
C ILE A 49 -12.52 0.32 -24.55
N PRO A 50 -12.74 0.32 -25.89
CA PRO A 50 -11.71 0.78 -26.80
C PRO A 50 -11.46 2.27 -26.56
N LYS A 51 -10.18 2.63 -26.42
CA LYS A 51 -9.71 4.02 -26.41
C LYS A 51 -8.76 4.15 -27.60
N ASN A 52 -8.89 5.25 -28.33
CA ASN A 52 -7.91 5.56 -29.36
C ASN A 52 -6.65 6.10 -28.67
N CYS A 53 -5.48 5.61 -29.08
CA CYS A 53 -4.18 6.10 -28.61
C CYS A 53 -3.32 6.60 -29.78
N ASP A 54 -3.93 6.84 -30.95
CA ASP A 54 -3.24 7.41 -32.10
C ASP A 54 -2.70 8.81 -31.75
N ASP A 55 -1.55 9.17 -32.31
CA ASP A 55 -0.88 10.45 -32.04
C ASP A 55 -1.80 11.65 -32.29
N SER A 56 -2.67 11.58 -33.30
CA SER A 56 -3.65 12.63 -33.61
C SER A 56 -4.72 12.82 -32.53
N PHE A 57 -5.09 11.74 -31.83
CA PHE A 57 -6.01 11.80 -30.71
C PHE A 57 -5.31 12.34 -29.46
N LEU A 58 -4.05 11.94 -29.24
CA LEU A 58 -3.24 12.41 -28.12
C LEU A 58 -2.93 13.91 -28.23
N THR A 59 -2.55 14.40 -29.41
CA THR A 59 -2.29 15.83 -29.63
C THR A 59 -3.54 16.68 -29.43
N ALA A 60 -4.68 16.25 -29.96
CA ALA A 60 -5.96 16.95 -29.80
C ALA A 60 -6.40 17.07 -28.33
N GLN A 61 -5.97 16.15 -27.45
CA GLN A 61 -6.33 16.16 -26.04
C GLN A 61 -5.37 16.99 -25.18
N LEU A 62 -4.10 17.13 -25.61
CA LEU A 62 -3.11 18.00 -24.97
C LEU A 62 -3.40 19.48 -25.22
N ASP A 63 -3.93 19.82 -26.40
CA ASP A 63 -4.29 21.20 -26.78
C ASP A 63 -5.45 21.78 -25.94
N VAL A 64 -6.23 20.94 -25.25
CA VAL A 64 -7.36 21.36 -24.39
C VAL A 64 -6.93 21.52 -22.92
N SER A 65 -5.83 20.91 -22.49
CA SER A 65 -5.28 21.06 -21.15
C SER A 65 -4.23 22.19 -21.09
N GLU A 66 -4.63 23.42 -21.37
CA GLU A 66 -3.83 24.56 -20.93
C GLU A 66 -3.83 24.58 -19.39
N ASN A 67 -2.70 24.17 -18.81
CA ASN A 67 -2.42 24.10 -17.38
C ASN A 67 -2.69 25.46 -16.68
N THR A 68 -3.91 25.69 -16.23
CA THR A 68 -4.26 26.81 -15.35
C THR A 68 -4.14 26.45 -13.86
N GLU A 69 -3.90 25.17 -13.53
CA GLU A 69 -3.83 24.70 -12.14
C GLU A 69 -2.52 25.07 -11.41
N ASP A 70 -1.44 25.42 -12.12
CA ASP A 70 -0.13 25.72 -11.49
C ASP A 70 -0.10 27.07 -10.74
N THR A 71 -1.13 27.91 -10.91
CA THR A 71 -1.22 29.21 -10.21
C THR A 71 -1.76 29.12 -8.78
N THR A 72 -2.37 28.00 -8.38
CA THR A 72 -2.98 27.83 -7.04
C THR A 72 -2.16 26.99 -6.07
N ARG A 73 -0.99 26.49 -6.49
CA ARG A 73 -0.07 25.78 -5.58
C ARG A 73 0.64 26.78 -4.67
N GLY A 74 -0.13 27.33 -3.72
CA GLY A 74 0.37 28.16 -2.64
C GLY A 74 1.57 27.49 -1.97
N LYS A 75 2.62 28.27 -1.75
CA LYS A 75 3.90 27.84 -1.17
C LYS A 75 3.69 27.28 0.23
N ILE A 76 3.47 25.97 0.37
CA ILE A 76 3.55 25.27 1.66
C ILE A 76 4.93 24.66 1.82
N TYR A 77 5.97 25.49 1.86
CA TYR A 77 7.24 25.11 2.46
C TYR A 77 7.77 26.30 3.24
N ASN A 78 7.64 26.21 4.57
CA ASN A 78 8.51 26.77 5.61
C ASN A 78 7.72 26.98 6.91
N LYS A 79 7.43 25.91 7.67
CA LYS A 79 7.09 26.06 9.09
C LYS A 79 7.23 24.79 9.94
N HIS A 80 8.37 24.10 9.88
CA HIS A 80 8.77 23.24 11.00
C HIS A 80 10.30 23.25 11.14
N GLU A 81 10.84 24.40 11.53
CA GLU A 81 12.10 24.44 12.24
C GLU A 81 11.87 25.14 13.58
N LYS A 82 12.33 24.46 14.64
CA LYS A 82 12.52 24.94 16.03
C LYS A 82 11.28 24.97 16.93
N MET A 83 10.98 23.83 17.57
CA MET A 83 10.52 23.88 18.97
C MET A 83 11.76 23.92 19.87
N PRO A 84 11.94 24.96 20.70
CA PRO A 84 13.04 25.01 21.65
C PRO A 84 12.81 24.01 22.79
N HIS A 85 13.86 23.27 23.15
CA HIS A 85 13.95 22.57 24.42
C HIS A 85 13.72 23.58 25.55
N ASN A 86 12.64 23.41 26.33
CA ASN A 86 12.51 24.04 27.62
C ASN A 86 12.41 22.99 28.72
N THR A 87 13.47 22.99 29.52
CA THR A 87 13.62 22.37 30.83
C THR A 87 12.52 22.81 31.79
N TYR A 88 11.78 21.87 32.38
CA TYR A 88 11.08 22.10 33.63
C TYR A 88 11.91 21.56 34.80
N ARG A 89 12.30 22.48 35.67
CA ARG A 89 12.94 22.28 36.97
C ARG A 89 11.86 22.37 38.06
N SER A 90 11.94 21.47 39.04
CA SER A 90 11.38 21.52 40.40
C SER A 90 9.89 21.18 40.60
N MET A 91 9.64 20.02 41.20
CA MET A 91 9.44 19.88 42.66
C MET A 91 9.98 18.52 43.13
#